data_AF-A0A2A4JMJ9-F1
#
_entry.id   AF-A0A2A4JMJ9-F1
#
_cell.length_a   1.000
_cell.length_b   1.000
_cell.length_c   1.000
_cell.angle_alpha   90.00
_cell.angle_beta   90.00
_cell.angle_gamma   90.00
#
_symmetry.space_group_name_H-M   'P 1'
#
loop_
_entity.id
_entity.type
_entity.pdbx_description
1 polymer ?
#
loop_
_entity_poly.entity_id
_entity_poly.type
_entity_poly.pdbx_seq_one_letter_code
_entity_poly.pdbx_strand_id
1 'polypeptide(L)'
;PYFIFLQQNVAILQNLYESPQDVELVVAGSLERNVPGAQAGPTYLCILTEQFYRTRVGDRYFYENGADPDTAFTPSQLETIRKGASMSRLLCDNGDGIRVMQPRGFQQISHGNKVVPCDQLPFVDLTLWQDARGHF
;
A
#
# COMPACT_ATOMS: atom_id res chain seq x y z
N PRO A 1 -19.35 -15.58 17.05
CA PRO A 1 -18.81 -14.37 17.72
C PRO A 1 -17.37 -14.53 18.27
N TYR A 2 -17.02 -15.61 18.97
CA TYR A 2 -15.69 -15.81 19.57
C TYR A 2 -14.54 -16.13 18.60
N PHE A 3 -14.83 -16.27 17.31
CA PHE A 3 -13.83 -16.68 16.32
C PHE A 3 -12.94 -15.51 15.86
N ILE A 4 -13.46 -14.28 15.91
CA ILE A 4 -12.75 -13.08 15.44
C ILE A 4 -11.84 -12.46 16.51
N PHE A 5 -12.11 -12.69 17.81
CA PHE A 5 -11.29 -12.17 18.92
C PHE A 5 -10.46 -13.27 19.59
N LEU A 6 -9.37 -12.88 20.27
CA LEU A 6 -8.73 -13.76 21.26
C LEU A 6 -9.55 -13.74 22.56
N GLN A 7 -9.61 -14.86 23.28
CA GLN A 7 -10.41 -14.96 24.51
C GLN A 7 -9.95 -13.94 25.58
N GLN A 8 -8.63 -13.70 25.68
CA GLN A 8 -8.08 -12.66 26.55
C GLN A 8 -8.60 -11.25 26.19
N ASN A 9 -8.77 -10.93 24.91
CA ASN A 9 -9.25 -9.62 24.46
C ASN A 9 -10.74 -9.46 24.81
N VAL A 10 -11.53 -10.52 24.68
CA VAL A 10 -12.94 -10.52 25.10
C VAL A 10 -13.07 -10.24 26.60
N ALA A 11 -12.25 -10.90 27.43
CA ALA A 11 -12.27 -10.69 28.88
C ALA A 11 -11.90 -9.25 29.29
N ILE A 12 -10.94 -8.63 28.60
CA ILE A 12 -10.58 -7.22 28.82
C ILE A 12 -11.74 -6.30 28.45
N LEU A 13 -12.35 -6.51 27.28
CA LEU A 13 -13.48 -5.69 26.82
C LEU A 13 -14.69 -5.79 27.76
N GLN A 14 -15.00 -6.99 28.25
CA GLN A 14 -16.09 -7.20 29.22
C GLN A 14 -15.85 -6.52 30.57
N ASN A 15 -14.59 -6.25 30.94
CA ASN A 15 -14.26 -5.55 32.17
C ASN A 15 -14.39 -4.01 31.99
N LEU A 16 -14.01 -3.52 30.81
CA LEU A 16 -13.95 -2.07 30.53
C LEU A 16 -15.28 -1.48 30.06
N TYR A 17 -16.13 -2.27 29.39
CA TYR A 17 -17.38 -1.80 28.80
C TYR A 17 -18.57 -2.57 29.37
N GLU A 18 -19.65 -1.86 29.70
CA GLU A 18 -20.90 -2.47 30.16
C GLU A 18 -21.57 -3.27 29.05
N SER A 19 -21.55 -2.74 27.82
CA SER A 19 -22.10 -3.39 26.64
C SER A 19 -21.11 -3.46 25.47
N PRO A 20 -21.12 -4.53 24.64
CA PRO A 20 -20.38 -4.57 23.39
C PRO A 20 -20.73 -3.44 22.42
N GLN A 21 -21.92 -2.83 22.53
CA GLN A 21 -22.32 -1.68 21.70
C GLN A 21 -21.59 -0.39 22.07
N ASP A 22 -20.99 -0.31 23.26
CA ASP A 22 -20.26 0.85 23.74
C ASP A 22 -18.79 0.83 23.32
N VAL A 23 -18.31 -0.29 22.78
CA VAL A 23 -16.92 -0.45 22.35
C VAL A 23 -16.69 0.34 21.07
N GLU A 24 -15.75 1.29 21.11
CA GLU A 24 -15.43 2.08 19.92
C GLU A 24 -14.86 1.19 18.82
N LEU A 25 -15.18 1.52 17.57
CA LEU A 25 -14.68 0.81 16.38
C LEU A 25 -13.15 0.67 16.40
N VAL A 26 -12.43 1.68 16.87
CA VAL A 26 -10.96 1.64 16.94
C VAL A 26 -10.43 0.61 17.91
N VAL A 27 -11.11 0.44 19.05
CA VAL A 27 -10.74 -0.52 20.06
C VAL A 27 -11.10 -1.93 19.59
N ALA A 28 -12.35 -2.14 19.17
CA ALA A 28 -12.81 -3.45 18.69
C ALA A 28 -12.02 -3.91 17.46
N GLY A 29 -11.91 -3.06 16.43
CA GLY A 29 -11.25 -3.41 15.17
C GLY A 29 -9.76 -3.75 15.34
N SER A 30 -9.07 -3.10 16.29
CA SER A 30 -7.66 -3.37 16.57
C SER A 30 -7.41 -4.67 17.36
N LEU A 31 -8.43 -5.18 18.05
CA LEU A 31 -8.34 -6.38 18.88
C LEU A 31 -8.80 -7.66 18.16
N GLU A 32 -9.34 -7.54 16.95
CA GLU A 32 -9.64 -8.67 16.08
C GLU A 32 -8.35 -9.40 15.66
N ARG A 33 -8.46 -10.72 15.45
CA ARG A 33 -7.39 -11.52 14.87
C ARG A 33 -7.19 -11.12 13.42
N ASN A 34 -5.94 -10.87 13.04
CA ASN A 34 -5.61 -10.58 11.65
C ASN A 34 -6.03 -11.72 10.72
N VAL A 35 -6.62 -11.36 9.59
CA VAL A 35 -6.87 -12.30 8.48
C VAL A 35 -5.51 -12.77 7.94
N PRO A 36 -5.32 -14.07 7.64
CA PRO A 36 -4.05 -14.57 7.10
C PRO A 36 -3.56 -13.77 5.88
N GLY A 37 -2.34 -13.26 5.94
CA GLY A 37 -1.75 -12.43 4.88
C GLY A 37 -2.11 -10.94 4.94
N ALA A 38 -2.98 -10.52 5.85
CA ALA A 38 -3.31 -9.13 6.13
C ALA A 38 -2.78 -8.69 7.50
N GLN A 39 -2.72 -7.38 7.72
CA GLN A 39 -2.40 -6.77 9.00
C GLN A 39 -3.65 -6.16 9.67
N ALA A 40 -4.82 -6.67 9.32
CA ALA A 40 -6.11 -6.22 9.84
C ALA A 40 -7.05 -7.40 10.08
N GLY A 41 -7.91 -7.25 11.09
CA GLY A 41 -9.05 -8.14 11.31
C GLY A 41 -10.15 -7.97 10.25
N PRO A 42 -11.14 -8.88 10.21
CA PRO A 42 -12.20 -8.86 9.21
C PRO A 42 -12.95 -7.54 9.07
N THR A 43 -13.24 -6.85 10.19
CA THR A 43 -14.00 -5.59 10.17
C THR A 43 -13.19 -4.47 9.49
N TYR A 44 -11.94 -4.27 9.92
CA TYR A 44 -11.08 -3.28 9.28
C TYR A 44 -10.71 -3.65 7.85
N LEU A 45 -10.51 -4.93 7.55
CA LEU A 45 -10.26 -5.36 6.18
C LEU A 45 -11.42 -4.95 5.26
N CYS A 46 -12.67 -5.17 5.68
CA CYS A 46 -13.86 -4.76 4.93
C CYS A 46 -13.88 -3.24 4.69
N ILE A 47 -13.74 -2.45 5.76
CA ILE A 47 -13.80 -0.97 5.69
C ILE A 47 -12.67 -0.43 4.80
N LEU A 48 -11.44 -0.92 4.99
CA LEU A 48 -10.27 -0.49 4.21
C LEU A 48 -10.45 -0.86 2.74
N THR A 49 -10.83 -2.10 2.42
CA THR A 49 -11.02 -2.54 1.04
C THR A 49 -12.08 -1.71 0.32
N GLU A 50 -13.22 -1.46 0.97
CA GLU A 50 -14.29 -0.65 0.39
C GLU A 50 -13.84 0.79 0.15
N GLN A 51 -13.14 1.39 1.12
CA GLN A 51 -12.63 2.74 0.98
C GLN A 51 -11.59 2.84 -0.15
N PHE A 52 -10.60 1.94 -0.19
CA PHE A 52 -9.59 1.93 -1.25
C PHE A 52 -10.21 1.68 -2.63
N TYR A 53 -11.20 0.79 -2.72
CA TYR A 53 -11.93 0.54 -3.96
C TYR A 53 -12.62 1.81 -4.46
N ARG A 54 -13.44 2.45 -3.60
CA ARG A 54 -14.17 3.68 -3.95
C ARG A 54 -13.25 4.83 -4.34
N THR A 55 -12.15 5.02 -3.60
CA THR A 55 -11.15 6.04 -3.95
C THR A 55 -10.53 5.76 -5.31
N ARG A 56 -10.20 4.49 -5.62
CA ARG A 56 -9.61 4.13 -6.91
C ARG A 56 -10.58 4.35 -8.08
N VAL A 57 -11.80 3.82 -7.99
CA VAL A 57 -12.75 3.84 -9.12
C VAL A 57 -13.45 5.19 -9.28
N GLY A 58 -13.53 5.98 -8.21
CA GLY A 58 -14.12 7.31 -8.23
C GLY A 58 -13.15 8.42 -8.64
N ASP A 59 -11.85 8.15 -8.72
CA ASP A 59 -10.84 9.13 -9.11
C ASP A 59 -10.62 9.13 -10.62
N ARG A 60 -11.03 10.23 -11.25
CA ARG A 60 -10.85 10.49 -12.68
C ARG A 60 -9.37 10.42 -13.09
N TYR A 61 -8.47 10.88 -12.23
CA TYR A 61 -7.03 10.97 -12.48
C TYR A 61 -6.25 9.79 -11.88
N PHE A 62 -6.93 8.72 -11.46
CA PHE A 62 -6.24 7.52 -11.01
C PHE A 62 -5.29 7.02 -12.11
N TYR A 63 -4.02 6.76 -11.76
CA TYR A 63 -2.95 6.59 -12.74
C TYR A 63 -3.14 5.43 -13.75
N GLU A 64 -3.96 4.43 -13.43
CA GLU A 64 -4.29 3.33 -14.35
C GLU A 64 -5.59 3.55 -15.12
N ASN A 65 -6.28 4.67 -14.89
CA ASN A 65 -7.50 5.00 -15.61
C ASN A 65 -7.15 5.44 -17.04
N GLY A 66 -7.45 4.58 -18.01
CA GLY A 66 -7.19 4.83 -19.43
C GLY A 66 -8.38 5.36 -20.21
N ALA A 67 -9.51 5.68 -19.55
CA ALA A 67 -10.74 6.06 -20.24
C ALA A 67 -10.68 7.45 -20.89
N ASP A 68 -9.93 8.39 -20.30
CA ASP A 68 -9.81 9.76 -20.79
C ASP A 68 -8.36 10.04 -21.26
N PRO A 69 -8.13 10.22 -22.57
CA PRO A 69 -6.80 10.49 -23.14
C PRO A 69 -6.15 11.79 -22.61
N ASP A 70 -6.93 12.76 -22.15
CA ASP A 70 -6.42 14.04 -21.64
C ASP A 70 -5.82 13.90 -20.23
N THR A 71 -6.08 12.77 -19.56
CA THR A 71 -5.62 12.52 -18.17
C THR A 71 -4.87 11.22 -17.98
N ALA A 72 -5.01 10.29 -18.92
CA ALA A 72 -4.36 8.99 -18.85
C ALA A 72 -2.86 9.09 -19.18
N PHE A 73 -2.06 8.28 -18.50
CA PHE A 73 -0.72 7.96 -18.98
C PHE A 73 -0.81 7.16 -20.28
N THR A 74 0.17 7.34 -21.16
CA THR A 74 0.32 6.46 -22.33
C THR A 74 0.65 5.03 -21.88
N PRO A 75 0.39 3.99 -22.70
CA PRO A 75 0.72 2.61 -22.32
C PRO A 75 2.18 2.40 -21.91
N SER A 76 3.13 3.07 -22.57
CA SER A 76 4.56 2.99 -22.24
C SER A 76 4.90 3.71 -20.93
N GLN A 77 4.32 4.88 -20.70
CA GLN A 77 4.43 5.61 -19.43
C GLN A 77 3.90 4.77 -18.26
N LEU A 78 2.73 4.13 -18.43
CA LEU A 78 2.15 3.26 -17.40
C LEU A 78 3.00 2.01 -17.15
N GLU A 79 3.57 1.41 -18.20
CA GLU A 79 4.46 0.25 -18.07
C GLU A 79 5.72 0.58 -17.27
N THR A 80 6.36 1.71 -17.55
CA THR A 80 7.56 2.12 -16.82
C THR A 80 7.26 2.46 -15.36
N ILE A 81 6.10 3.06 -15.05
CA ILE A 81 5.66 3.28 -13.67
C ILE A 81 5.51 1.94 -12.94
N ARG A 82 4.78 0.97 -13.53
CA ARG A 82 4.52 -0.34 -12.91
C ARG A 82 5.79 -1.15 -12.64
N LYS A 83 6.79 -1.05 -13.51
CA LYS A 83 8.05 -1.80 -13.39
C LYS A 83 9.09 -1.09 -12.55
N GLY A 84 9.14 0.23 -12.63
CA GLY A 84 10.20 1.06 -12.07
C GLY A 84 9.90 1.63 -10.69
N ALA A 85 8.64 1.95 -10.41
CA ALA A 85 8.27 2.59 -9.15
C ALA A 85 8.25 1.57 -8.01
N SER A 86 9.03 1.84 -6.95
CA SER A 86 8.99 1.08 -5.71
C SER A 86 9.40 1.96 -4.53
N MET A 87 8.94 1.63 -3.32
CA MET A 87 9.39 2.31 -2.10
C MET A 87 10.92 2.21 -1.93
N SER A 88 11.50 1.07 -2.30
CA SER A 88 12.95 0.86 -2.25
C SER A 88 13.70 1.79 -3.19
N ARG A 89 13.20 1.96 -4.42
CA ARG A 89 13.78 2.90 -5.38
C ARG A 89 13.64 4.35 -4.90
N LEU A 90 12.47 4.73 -4.40
CA LEU A 90 12.22 6.06 -3.84
C LEU A 90 13.22 6.41 -2.73
N LEU A 91 13.46 5.48 -1.81
CA LEU A 91 14.41 5.68 -0.71
C LEU A 91 15.86 5.69 -1.20
N CYS A 92 16.23 4.86 -2.18
CA CYS A 92 17.56 4.89 -2.79
C CYS A 92 17.87 6.23 -3.48
N ASP A 93 16.90 6.79 -4.22
CA ASP A 93 17.12 8.02 -5.00
C ASP A 93 17.17 9.28 -4.13
N ASN A 94 16.53 9.26 -2.95
CA ASN A 94 16.30 10.46 -2.14
C ASN A 94 16.85 10.39 -0.72
N GLY A 95 17.36 9.23 -0.28
CA GLY A 95 17.86 9.03 1.08
C GLY A 95 19.34 9.28 1.21
N ASP A 96 19.73 10.05 2.24
CA ASP A 96 21.13 10.32 2.54
C ASP A 96 21.90 9.03 2.87
N GLY A 97 22.89 8.70 2.05
CA GLY A 97 23.75 7.54 2.27
C GLY A 97 23.10 6.18 2.02
N ILE A 98 21.88 6.13 1.49
CA ILE A 98 21.22 4.86 1.12
C ILE A 98 21.83 4.36 -0.20
N ARG A 99 22.67 3.32 -0.11
CA ARG A 99 23.32 2.69 -1.27
C ARG A 99 22.83 1.29 -1.60
N VAL A 100 22.10 0.69 -0.66
CA VAL A 100 21.59 -0.67 -0.77
C VAL A 100 20.20 -0.75 -0.16
N MET A 101 19.30 -1.50 -0.79
CA MET A 101 17.94 -1.74 -0.32
C MET A 101 17.45 -3.12 -0.80
N GLN A 102 16.50 -3.72 -0.10
CA GLN A 102 15.78 -4.90 -0.59
C GLN A 102 14.74 -4.50 -1.64
N PRO A 103 14.48 -5.30 -2.70
CA PRO A 103 13.54 -4.92 -3.76
C PRO A 103 12.10 -4.64 -3.29
N ARG A 104 11.59 -5.40 -2.31
CA ARG A 104 10.24 -5.22 -1.75
C ARG A 104 10.34 -4.45 -0.43
N GLY A 105 10.31 -3.11 -0.50
CA GLY A 105 10.58 -2.22 0.63
C GLY A 105 9.66 -2.38 1.85
N PHE A 106 8.41 -2.80 1.66
CA PHE A 106 7.47 -3.06 2.76
C PHE A 106 7.61 -4.46 3.38
N GLN A 107 8.42 -5.34 2.79
CA GLN A 107 8.65 -6.69 3.30
C GLN A 107 10.00 -6.77 4.00
N GLN A 108 10.09 -7.63 5.00
CA GLN A 108 11.35 -7.90 5.69
C GLN A 108 12.41 -8.46 4.73
N ILE A 109 13.67 -8.20 5.06
CA ILE A 109 14.81 -8.79 4.38
C ILE A 109 14.75 -10.31 4.58
N SER A 110 14.89 -11.07 3.50
CA SER A 110 14.83 -12.54 3.53
C SER A 110 15.56 -13.13 2.35
N HIS A 111 15.63 -14.47 2.26
CA HIS A 111 16.24 -15.14 1.11
C HIS A 111 15.59 -14.74 -0.24
N GLY A 112 14.28 -14.48 -0.25
CA GLY A 112 13.55 -14.00 -1.43
C GLY A 112 13.45 -12.47 -1.55
N ASN A 113 14.09 -11.71 -0.66
CA ASN A 113 14.05 -10.25 -0.62
C ASN A 113 15.38 -9.72 -0.06
N LYS A 114 16.49 -10.15 -0.68
CA LYS A 114 17.84 -9.80 -0.21
C LYS A 114 18.12 -8.33 -0.52
N VAL A 115 18.95 -7.73 0.31
CA VAL A 115 19.48 -6.38 0.07
C VAL A 115 20.39 -6.42 -1.16
N VAL A 116 20.19 -5.47 -2.07
CA VAL A 116 20.99 -5.31 -3.29
C VAL A 116 21.45 -3.85 -3.43
N PRO A 117 22.53 -3.58 -4.20
CA PRO A 117 22.88 -2.21 -4.59
C PRO A 117 21.71 -1.49 -5.24
N CYS A 118 21.54 -0.20 -4.93
CA CYS A 118 20.46 0.62 -5.49
C CYS A 118 20.45 0.63 -7.03
N ASP A 119 21.63 0.55 -7.66
CA ASP A 119 21.78 0.50 -9.12
C ASP A 119 21.17 -0.76 -9.77
N GLN A 120 20.90 -1.80 -8.98
CA GLN A 120 20.24 -3.02 -9.44
C GLN A 120 18.71 -2.96 -9.30
N LEU A 121 18.18 -1.92 -8.65
CA LEU A 121 16.74 -1.72 -8.54
C LEU A 121 16.19 -1.08 -9.82
N PRO A 122 15.04 -1.56 -10.33
CA PRO A 122 14.34 -0.91 -11.43
C PRO A 122 14.06 0.57 -11.15
N PHE A 123 13.93 1.36 -12.21
CA PHE A 123 13.63 2.79 -12.14
C PHE A 123 12.55 3.18 -13.15
N VAL A 124 11.91 4.31 -12.88
CA VAL A 124 10.92 4.90 -13.78
C VAL A 124 11.68 5.67 -14.87
N ASP A 125 11.54 5.23 -16.12
CA ASP A 125 12.12 5.91 -17.27
C ASP A 125 11.33 7.18 -17.62
N LEU A 126 11.84 8.33 -17.16
CA LEU A 126 11.24 9.64 -17.39
C LEU A 126 11.46 10.18 -18.80
N THR A 127 12.26 9.51 -19.66
CA THR A 127 12.41 9.94 -21.06
C THR A 127 11.09 9.83 -21.84
N LEU A 128 10.16 8.98 -21.38
CA LEU A 128 8.82 8.83 -21.94
C LEU A 128 7.90 10.05 -21.73
N TRP A 129 8.35 11.07 -20.98
CA TRP A 129 7.64 12.34 -20.78
C TRP A 129 8.27 13.51 -21.55
N GLN A 130 9.27 13.25 -22.40
CA GLN A 130 9.82 14.29 -23.27
C GLN A 130 8.77 14.77 -24.27
N ASP A 131 8.49 16.07 -24.27
CA ASP A 131 7.65 16.68 -25.31
C ASP A 131 8.44 16.75 -26.62
N ALA A 132 7.79 16.40 -27.74
CA ALA A 132 8.34 16.52 -29.08
C ALA A 132 8.63 17.98 -29.47
N ARG A 133 7.98 18.93 -28.79
CA ARG A 133 8.21 20.36 -28.96
C ARG A 133 9.02 20.84 -27.77
N GLY A 134 10.30 21.13 -27.97
CA GLY A 134 11.18 21.78 -26.99
C GLY A 134 10.74 23.22 -26.68
N HIS A 135 9.52 23.40 -26.17
CA HIS A 135 9.04 24.65 -25.60
C HIS A 135 9.63 24.78 -24.20
N PHE A 136 10.89 25.20 -24.16
CA PHE A 136 11.48 25.93 -23.06
C PHE A 136 11.67 27.38 -23.52
#